data_AF-A0A8X7XHV9-F1
#
_entry.id   AF-A0A8X7XHV9-F1
#
_cell.length_a   1.000
_cell.length_b   1.000
_cell.length_c   1.000
_cell.angle_alpha   90.00
_cell.angle_beta   90.00
_cell.angle_gamma   90.00
#
_symmetry.space_group_name_H-M   'P 1'
#
loop_
_entity.id
_entity.type
_entity.pdbx_description
1 polymer ?
#
loop_
_entity_poly.entity_id
_entity_poly.type
_entity_poly.pdbx_seq_one_letter_code
_entity_poly.pdbx_strand_id
1 'polypeptide(L)'
;MPRVPAYLYERALGMLQGGMRTADVARAINCHVRTVRRLRQRYRETGRTADHPRSGRPHVTTPAQDRYIRISHLRDRSQGYSTSPEQEDIHHRAHSCSVLKSVLLFPTIERMAQSPQGKLMTPMLCRLRYAMYVPIYLLSFLPERVKASMVRLLLHRLQTLDESCVSATINLFSVDCTANAMYMGSQEMVQVMDRDNATIQENQEKLIFYYGENDNWCPVQYYEEIKRDFPKADIRLCNKGIRHAFVLDAGRDVALMMTEWLQKVLHSL
;
A
#
# COMPACT_ATOMS: atom_id res chain seq x y z
N MET A 1 23.07 5.42 -17.74
CA MET A 1 24.07 4.97 -18.74
C MET A 1 24.34 3.50 -18.51
N PRO A 2 24.43 2.68 -19.58
CA PRO A 2 24.76 1.26 -19.46
C PRO A 2 26.14 1.05 -18.81
N ARG A 3 26.29 -0.03 -18.06
CA ARG A 3 27.52 -0.40 -17.35
C ARG A 3 28.58 -0.82 -18.35
N VAL A 4 29.73 -0.16 -18.35
CA VAL A 4 30.88 -0.57 -19.18
C VAL A 4 31.49 -1.85 -18.58
N PRO A 5 31.62 -2.94 -19.35
CA PRO A 5 32.27 -4.17 -18.92
C PRO A 5 33.73 -3.97 -18.43
N ALA A 6 34.16 -4.77 -17.46
CA ALA A 6 35.47 -4.64 -16.82
C ALA A 6 36.65 -4.74 -17.81
N TYR A 7 36.58 -5.65 -18.78
CA TYR A 7 37.64 -5.83 -19.80
C TYR A 7 37.85 -4.57 -20.67
N LEU A 8 36.82 -3.74 -20.86
CA LEU A 8 36.94 -2.48 -21.61
C LEU A 8 37.69 -1.41 -20.81
N TYR A 9 37.63 -1.45 -19.47
CA TYR A 9 38.43 -0.55 -18.64
C TYR A 9 39.92 -0.90 -18.65
N GLU A 10 40.26 -2.19 -18.66
CA GLU A 10 41.65 -2.64 -18.79
C GLU A 10 42.21 -2.26 -20.16
N ARG A 11 41.44 -2.50 -21.23
CA ARG A 11 41.81 -2.07 -22.59
C ARG A 11 41.99 -0.55 -22.70
N ALA A 12 41.10 0.23 -22.08
CA ALA A 12 41.20 1.68 -22.05
C ALA A 12 42.44 2.18 -21.28
N LEU A 13 42.82 1.51 -20.19
CA LEU A 13 44.03 1.83 -19.44
C LEU A 13 45.30 1.49 -20.22
N GLY A 14 45.35 0.35 -20.91
CA GLY A 14 46.46 0.02 -21.80
C GLY A 14 46.65 1.07 -22.90
N MET A 15 45.56 1.55 -23.51
CA MET A 15 45.60 2.64 -24.49
C MET A 15 46.10 3.96 -23.88
N LEU A 16 45.69 4.29 -22.66
CA LEU A 16 46.16 5.48 -21.95
C LEU A 16 47.65 5.41 -21.56
N GLN A 17 48.14 4.23 -21.17
CA GLN A 17 49.56 3.99 -20.88
C GLN A 17 50.40 4.04 -22.16
N GLY A 18 49.84 3.60 -23.29
CA GLY A 18 50.42 3.77 -24.63
C GLY A 18 50.37 5.21 -25.17
N GLY A 19 50.01 6.21 -24.35
CA GLY A 19 50.06 7.63 -24.72
C GLY A 19 48.85 8.16 -25.49
N MET A 20 47.80 7.37 -25.69
CA MET A 20 46.60 7.85 -26.39
C MET A 20 45.86 8.91 -25.57
N ARG A 21 45.29 9.91 -26.27
CA ARG A 21 44.51 10.97 -25.63
C ARG A 21 43.18 10.44 -25.12
N THR A 22 42.69 10.98 -24.00
CA THR A 22 41.46 10.49 -23.34
C THR A 22 40.21 10.57 -24.21
N ALA A 23 40.15 11.54 -25.14
CA ALA A 23 39.04 11.68 -26.08
C ALA A 23 39.00 10.54 -27.12
N ASP A 24 40.18 10.11 -27.59
CA ASP A 24 40.29 9.05 -28.59
C ASP A 24 40.02 7.67 -27.97
N VAL A 25 40.47 7.47 -26.73
CA VAL A 25 40.15 6.27 -25.94
C VAL A 25 38.64 6.19 -25.68
N ALA A 26 37.99 7.31 -25.35
CA ALA A 26 36.54 7.36 -25.11
C ALA A 26 35.73 7.01 -26.38
N ARG A 27 36.19 7.48 -27.55
CA ARG A 27 35.60 7.14 -28.85
C ARG A 27 35.79 5.66 -29.17
N ALA A 28 36.97 5.10 -28.90
CA ALA A 28 37.30 3.70 -29.18
C ALA A 28 36.48 2.70 -28.33
N ILE A 29 36.12 3.06 -27.09
CA ILE A 29 35.33 2.21 -26.20
C ILE A 29 33.85 2.63 -26.11
N ASN A 30 33.42 3.53 -27.00
CA ASN A 30 32.06 4.07 -27.07
C ASN A 30 31.51 4.53 -25.70
N CYS A 31 32.27 5.34 -24.98
CA CYS A 31 31.85 5.88 -23.70
C CYS A 31 32.12 7.39 -23.60
N HIS A 32 31.53 8.03 -22.59
CA HIS A 32 31.73 9.45 -22.39
C HIS A 32 33.17 9.76 -21.92
N VAL A 33 33.79 10.83 -22.41
CA VAL A 33 35.18 11.24 -22.06
C VAL A 33 35.38 11.36 -20.54
N ARG A 34 34.35 11.80 -19.81
CA ARG A 34 34.37 11.87 -18.33
C ARG A 34 34.59 10.50 -17.68
N THR A 35 34.08 9.41 -18.25
CA THR A 35 34.24 8.04 -17.75
C THR A 35 35.71 7.62 -17.81
N VAL A 36 36.38 7.88 -18.94
CA VAL A 36 37.82 7.61 -19.12
C VAL A 36 38.67 8.46 -18.19
N ARG A 37 38.33 9.75 -18.00
CA ARG A 37 39.04 10.64 -17.06
C ARG A 37 38.93 10.14 -15.61
N ARG A 38 37.72 9.74 -15.18
CA ARG A 38 37.48 9.17 -13.85
C ARG A 38 38.19 7.83 -13.66
N LEU A 39 38.22 6.98 -14.68
CA LEU A 39 38.97 5.72 -14.66
C LEU A 39 40.47 5.98 -14.45
N ARG A 40 41.07 6.88 -15.24
CA ARG A 40 42.49 7.21 -15.15
C ARG A 40 42.87 7.77 -13.77
N GLN A 41 42.02 8.64 -13.23
CA GLN A 41 42.24 9.23 -11.91
C GLN A 41 42.17 8.15 -10.82
N ARG A 42 41.12 7.34 -10.80
CA ARG A 42 40.95 6.23 -9.85
C ARG A 42 42.09 5.21 -9.93
N TYR A 43 42.56 4.88 -11.13
CA TYR A 43 43.69 3.95 -11.30
C TYR A 43 45.00 4.52 -10.72
N ARG A 44 45.25 5.83 -10.89
CA ARG A 44 46.41 6.49 -10.25
C ARG A 44 46.32 6.49 -8.73
N GLU A 45 45.11 6.60 -8.18
CA GLU A 45 44.87 6.65 -6.73
C GLU A 45 44.89 5.25 -6.07
N THR A 46 44.44 4.20 -6.77
CA THR A 46 44.18 2.89 -6.16
C THR A 46 44.88 1.71 -6.81
N GLY A 47 45.45 1.87 -8.01
CA GLY A 47 46.05 0.79 -8.80
C GLY A 47 45.04 -0.26 -9.30
N ARG A 48 43.73 -0.04 -9.14
CA ARG A 48 42.69 -1.01 -9.50
C ARG A 48 41.73 -0.45 -10.56
N THR A 49 41.27 -1.33 -11.43
CA THR A 49 40.31 -1.03 -12.51
C THR A 49 38.87 -1.34 -12.10
N ALA A 50 38.71 -2.15 -11.05
CA ALA A 50 37.43 -2.56 -10.50
C ALA A 50 36.68 -1.38 -9.87
N ASP A 51 35.35 -1.48 -9.86
CA ASP A 51 34.52 -0.55 -9.11
C ASP A 51 34.76 -0.74 -7.61
N HIS A 52 34.74 0.37 -6.86
CA HIS A 52 34.75 0.27 -5.41
C HIS A 52 33.47 -0.42 -4.92
N PRO A 53 33.57 -1.26 -3.87
CA PRO A 53 32.38 -1.68 -3.14
C PRO A 53 31.63 -0.41 -2.73
N ARG A 54 30.38 -0.29 -3.15
CA ARG A 54 29.52 0.79 -2.65
C ARG A 54 29.25 0.47 -1.18
N SER A 55 29.53 1.40 -0.27
CA SER A 55 28.85 1.37 1.01
C SER A 55 27.37 1.46 0.70
N GLY A 56 26.64 0.37 0.95
CA GLY A 56 25.19 0.38 0.84
C GLY A 56 24.62 1.48 1.75
N ARG A 57 23.36 1.84 1.53
CA ARG A 57 22.63 2.65 2.51
C ARG A 57 22.75 1.95 3.88
N PRO A 58 23.17 2.64 4.95
CA PRO A 58 23.19 2.04 6.28
C PRO A 58 21.82 1.45 6.56
N HIS A 59 21.80 0.17 6.93
CA HIS A 59 20.56 -0.47 7.35
C HIS A 59 20.18 0.15 8.70
N VAL A 60 18.94 0.65 8.78
CA VAL A 60 18.37 1.17 10.04
C VAL A 60 18.23 0.03 11.05
N THR A 61 18.05 -1.19 10.55
CA THR A 61 17.96 -2.42 11.31
C THR A 61 19.29 -3.18 11.34
N THR A 62 19.60 -3.77 12.48
CA THR A 62 20.74 -4.68 12.65
C THR A 62 20.42 -6.08 12.12
N PRO A 63 21.42 -6.92 11.79
CA PRO A 63 21.21 -8.31 11.39
C PRO A 63 20.46 -9.17 12.42
N ALA A 64 20.46 -8.76 13.70
CA ALA A 64 19.68 -9.41 14.75
C ALA A 64 18.21 -8.97 14.70
N GLN A 65 17.94 -7.68 14.50
CA GLN A 65 16.59 -7.14 14.31
C GLN A 65 15.93 -7.68 13.04
N ASP A 66 16.65 -7.74 11.92
CA ASP A 66 16.13 -8.33 10.68
C ASP A 66 15.75 -9.80 10.87
N ARG A 67 16.56 -10.55 11.64
CA ARG A 67 16.30 -11.95 11.95
C ARG A 67 15.11 -12.10 12.88
N TYR A 68 14.98 -11.22 13.86
CA TYR A 68 13.82 -11.15 14.74
C TYR A 68 12.56 -10.86 13.92
N ILE A 69 12.51 -9.76 13.15
CA ILE A 69 11.38 -9.40 12.28
C ILE A 69 10.97 -10.58 11.38
N ARG A 70 11.94 -11.25 10.75
CA ARG A 70 11.67 -12.42 9.90
C ARG A 70 11.06 -13.58 10.69
N ILE A 71 11.59 -13.89 11.87
CA ILE A 71 11.12 -15.00 12.70
C ILE A 71 9.77 -14.67 13.33
N SER A 72 9.55 -13.43 13.80
CA SER A 72 8.27 -12.93 14.30
C SER A 72 7.21 -13.03 13.22
N HIS A 73 7.46 -12.49 12.03
CA HIS A 73 6.52 -12.55 10.91
C HIS A 73 6.15 -13.99 10.51
N LEU A 74 7.12 -14.92 10.54
CA LEU A 74 6.87 -16.34 10.27
C LEU A 74 6.11 -17.05 11.40
N ARG A 75 6.27 -16.62 12.66
CA ARG A 75 5.52 -17.13 13.82
C ARG A 75 4.10 -16.56 13.87
N ASP A 76 3.92 -15.26 13.63
CA ASP A 76 2.64 -14.56 13.58
C ASP A 76 1.80 -15.01 12.38
N ARG A 77 2.42 -15.57 11.34
CA ARG A 77 1.70 -16.28 10.27
C ARG A 77 0.97 -17.54 10.78
N SER A 78 1.42 -18.14 11.88
CA SER A 78 0.88 -19.38 12.46
C SER A 78 0.10 -19.19 13.77
N GLN A 79 0.17 -18.00 14.38
CA GLN A 79 -0.56 -17.63 15.60
C GLN A 79 -1.26 -16.29 15.35
N GLY A 80 -2.56 -16.21 15.64
CA GLY A 80 -3.28 -14.94 15.61
C GLY A 80 -2.56 -13.88 16.45
N TYR A 81 -2.41 -12.70 15.86
CA TYR A 81 -1.91 -11.42 16.41
C TYR A 81 -1.13 -11.50 17.74
N SER A 82 0.18 -11.74 17.67
CA SER A 82 1.13 -11.33 18.72
C SER A 82 1.72 -9.97 18.38
N THR A 83 1.63 -9.02 19.31
CA THR A 83 2.11 -7.64 19.19
C THR A 83 3.63 -7.56 19.09
N SER A 84 4.14 -6.88 18.05
CA SER A 84 5.57 -6.57 17.89
C SER A 84 6.02 -5.39 18.79
N PRO A 85 7.33 -5.20 19.04
CA PRO A 85 7.85 -4.12 19.87
C PRO A 85 7.51 -2.69 19.39
N GLU A 86 7.37 -2.48 18.07
CA GLU A 86 6.89 -1.21 17.51
C GLU A 86 5.39 -1.00 17.77
N GLN A 87 4.59 -2.08 17.75
CA GLN A 87 3.18 -2.02 18.14
C GLN A 87 3.03 -1.82 19.65
N GLU A 88 3.95 -2.34 20.47
CA GLU A 88 4.03 -2.03 21.91
C GLU A 88 4.33 -0.55 22.17
N ASP A 89 5.26 0.09 21.44
CA ASP A 89 5.51 1.53 21.58
C ASP A 89 4.29 2.37 21.14
N ILE A 90 3.62 1.99 20.05
CA ILE A 90 2.36 2.63 19.63
C ILE A 90 1.26 2.42 20.69
N HIS A 91 1.13 1.21 21.25
CA HIS A 91 0.19 0.92 22.33
C HIS A 91 0.51 1.74 23.59
N HIS A 92 1.79 1.81 24.00
CA HIS A 92 2.24 2.58 25.16
C HIS A 92 2.02 4.08 24.99
N ARG A 93 2.27 4.63 23.80
CA ARG A 93 1.96 6.04 23.49
C ARG A 93 0.44 6.28 23.42
N ALA A 94 -0.33 5.32 22.90
CA ALA A 94 -1.79 5.37 22.88
C ALA A 94 -2.40 5.37 24.30
N HIS A 95 -1.80 4.65 25.26
CA HIS A 95 -2.25 4.68 26.67
C HIS A 95 -2.12 6.06 27.34
N SER A 96 -1.34 6.99 26.77
CA SER A 96 -1.24 8.38 27.27
C SER A 96 -2.22 9.36 26.61
N CYS A 97 -2.93 8.94 25.56
CA CYS A 97 -3.87 9.79 24.82
C CYS A 97 -5.31 9.33 25.06
N SER A 98 -6.18 10.25 25.52
CA SER A 98 -7.61 9.95 25.62
C SER A 98 -8.23 9.94 24.23
N VAL A 99 -8.79 8.80 23.82
CA VAL A 99 -9.58 8.72 22.59
C VAL A 99 -10.89 9.48 22.78
N LEU A 100 -11.00 10.63 22.10
CA LEU A 100 -12.16 11.51 22.13
C LEU A 100 -13.34 10.94 21.31
N LYS A 101 -13.07 10.61 20.05
CA LYS A 101 -14.03 10.03 19.11
C LYS A 101 -13.34 9.04 18.17
N SER A 102 -14.07 8.02 17.76
CA SER A 102 -13.71 7.11 16.65
C SER A 102 -14.76 7.24 15.55
N VAL A 103 -14.32 7.49 14.32
CA VAL A 103 -15.19 7.67 13.16
C VAL A 103 -15.10 6.43 12.28
N LEU A 104 -16.20 5.69 12.18
CA LEU A 104 -16.31 4.53 11.32
C LEU A 104 -17.04 4.92 10.04
N LEU A 105 -16.28 5.04 8.96
CA LEU A 105 -16.79 5.36 7.63
C LEU A 105 -17.14 4.08 6.90
N PHE A 106 -18.40 3.96 6.47
CA PHE A 106 -18.93 2.78 5.79
C PHE A 106 -18.55 1.48 6.53
N PRO A 107 -18.99 1.31 7.79
CA PRO A 107 -18.47 0.30 8.70
C PRO A 107 -18.88 -1.12 8.28
N THR A 108 -18.00 -1.81 7.57
CA THR A 108 -18.16 -3.24 7.26
C THR A 108 -17.75 -4.10 8.45
N ILE A 109 -18.49 -3.99 9.55
CA ILE A 109 -18.18 -4.65 10.83
C ILE A 109 -19.05 -5.88 11.12
N GLU A 110 -20.01 -6.18 10.26
CA GLU A 110 -20.89 -7.33 10.39
C GLU A 110 -21.36 -7.85 9.03
N ARG A 111 -21.64 -9.17 8.99
CA ARG A 111 -22.27 -9.86 7.86
C ARG A 111 -21.70 -9.47 6.50
N MET A 112 -20.37 -9.30 6.40
CA MET A 112 -19.71 -8.77 5.20
C MET A 112 -20.01 -9.62 3.96
N ALA A 113 -19.89 -10.95 4.08
CA ALA A 113 -20.19 -11.88 2.99
C ALA A 113 -21.68 -11.96 2.62
N GLN A 114 -22.59 -11.56 3.51
CA GLN A 114 -24.05 -11.61 3.28
C GLN A 114 -24.58 -10.34 2.62
N SER A 115 -23.80 -9.26 2.64
CA SER A 115 -24.10 -8.02 1.94
C SER A 115 -24.28 -8.23 0.42
N PRO A 116 -25.01 -7.34 -0.29
CA PRO A 116 -25.17 -7.43 -1.75
C PRO A 116 -23.85 -7.62 -2.50
N GLN A 117 -22.82 -6.82 -2.16
CA GLN A 117 -21.50 -6.92 -2.79
C GLN A 117 -20.71 -8.14 -2.27
N GLY A 118 -20.84 -8.48 -0.99
CA GLY A 118 -20.25 -9.66 -0.38
C GLY A 118 -20.64 -10.95 -1.10
N LYS A 119 -21.94 -11.15 -1.34
CA LYS A 119 -22.46 -12.34 -2.04
C LYS A 119 -21.83 -12.55 -3.42
N LEU A 120 -21.50 -11.45 -4.11
CA LEU A 120 -20.81 -11.48 -5.40
C LEU A 120 -19.30 -11.71 -5.26
N MET A 121 -18.66 -11.11 -4.26
CA MET A 121 -17.19 -11.12 -4.09
C MET A 121 -16.66 -12.34 -3.33
N THR A 122 -17.39 -12.89 -2.36
CA THR A 122 -16.99 -14.09 -1.61
C THR A 122 -16.64 -15.29 -2.50
N PRO A 123 -17.43 -15.70 -3.53
CA PRO A 123 -17.01 -16.78 -4.43
C PRO A 123 -15.69 -16.46 -5.16
N MET A 124 -15.53 -15.22 -5.62
CA MET A 124 -14.34 -14.78 -6.33
C MET A 124 -13.10 -14.88 -5.43
N LEU A 125 -13.19 -14.35 -4.20
CA LEU A 125 -12.08 -14.24 -3.27
C LEU A 125 -11.75 -15.57 -2.56
N CYS A 126 -12.75 -16.38 -2.23
CA CYS A 126 -12.54 -17.61 -1.45
C CYS A 126 -12.38 -18.85 -2.33
N ARG A 127 -13.10 -18.95 -3.45
CA ARG A 127 -13.11 -20.16 -4.31
C ARG A 127 -12.29 -19.99 -5.58
N LEU A 128 -12.43 -18.87 -6.27
CA LEU A 128 -11.83 -18.66 -7.59
C LEU A 128 -10.49 -17.91 -7.56
N ARG A 129 -9.93 -17.62 -6.39
CA ARG A 129 -8.69 -16.81 -6.25
C ARG A 129 -7.54 -17.28 -7.14
N TYR A 130 -7.30 -18.58 -7.19
CA TYR A 130 -6.19 -19.15 -7.96
C TYR A 130 -6.42 -19.07 -9.47
N ALA A 131 -7.69 -19.14 -9.90
CA ALA A 131 -8.04 -18.95 -11.30
C ALA A 131 -7.75 -17.52 -11.77
N MET A 132 -7.81 -16.53 -10.88
CA MET A 132 -7.48 -15.14 -11.18
C MET A 132 -5.98 -14.88 -11.34
N TYR A 133 -5.11 -15.73 -10.78
CA TYR A 133 -3.66 -15.52 -10.86
C TYR A 133 -3.13 -15.72 -12.28
N VAL A 134 -3.70 -16.65 -13.05
CA VAL A 134 -3.29 -16.92 -14.43
C VAL A 134 -3.48 -15.70 -15.35
N PRO A 135 -4.68 -15.09 -15.46
CA PRO A 135 -4.85 -13.90 -16.30
C PRO A 135 -4.04 -12.71 -15.79
N ILE A 136 -3.88 -12.54 -14.47
CA ILE A 136 -3.07 -11.44 -13.91
C ILE A 136 -1.59 -11.64 -14.23
N TYR A 137 -1.09 -12.87 -14.14
CA TYR A 137 0.26 -13.21 -14.58
C TYR A 137 0.48 -12.87 -16.06
N LEU A 138 -0.48 -13.18 -16.93
CA LEU A 138 -0.40 -12.80 -18.35
C LEU A 138 -0.40 -11.27 -18.53
N LEU A 139 -1.26 -10.56 -17.80
CA LEU A 139 -1.31 -9.09 -17.83
C LEU A 139 -0.05 -8.43 -17.27
N SER A 140 0.71 -9.12 -16.40
CA SER A 140 1.93 -8.60 -15.80
C SER A 140 3.04 -8.31 -16.83
N PHE A 141 3.03 -9.02 -17.96
CA PHE A 141 3.99 -8.85 -19.07
C PHE A 141 3.74 -7.58 -19.91
N LEU A 142 2.59 -6.93 -19.76
CA LEU A 142 2.27 -5.73 -20.52
C LEU A 142 3.23 -4.59 -20.16
N PRO A 143 3.59 -3.71 -21.11
CA PRO A 143 4.33 -2.50 -20.79
C PRO A 143 3.55 -1.59 -19.84
N GLU A 144 4.25 -0.90 -18.93
CA GLU A 144 3.64 0.00 -17.94
C GLU A 144 2.67 1.04 -18.56
N ARG A 145 2.98 1.54 -19.76
CA ARG A 145 2.10 2.48 -20.48
C ARG A 145 0.75 1.87 -20.84
N VAL A 146 0.73 0.59 -21.20
CA VAL A 146 -0.50 -0.15 -21.54
C VAL A 146 -1.30 -0.41 -20.27
N LYS A 147 -0.66 -0.87 -19.19
CA LYS A 147 -1.32 -1.04 -17.88
C LYS A 147 -1.96 0.27 -17.41
N ALA A 148 -1.21 1.37 -17.44
CA ALA A 148 -1.73 2.69 -17.08
C ALA A 148 -2.92 3.13 -17.94
N SER A 149 -2.84 2.89 -19.26
CA SER A 149 -3.97 3.19 -20.17
C SER A 149 -5.20 2.33 -19.87
N MET A 150 -5.01 1.04 -19.56
CA MET A 150 -6.10 0.13 -19.17
C MET A 150 -6.75 0.57 -17.86
N VAL A 151 -5.94 0.90 -16.85
CA VAL A 151 -6.45 1.39 -15.56
C VAL A 151 -7.22 2.69 -15.74
N ARG A 152 -6.69 3.66 -16.50
CA ARG A 152 -7.39 4.92 -16.77
C ARG A 152 -8.69 4.71 -17.56
N LEU A 153 -8.72 3.74 -18.48
CA LEU A 153 -9.94 3.38 -19.20
C LEU A 153 -10.98 2.72 -18.27
N LEU A 154 -10.55 1.77 -17.44
CA LEU A 154 -11.41 1.08 -16.47
C LEU A 154 -12.00 2.05 -15.45
N LEU A 155 -11.19 3.00 -14.99
CA LEU A 155 -11.57 4.01 -14.01
C LEU A 155 -12.07 5.30 -14.66
N HIS A 156 -12.32 5.32 -15.99
CA HIS A 156 -12.72 6.53 -16.72
C HIS A 156 -14.05 7.12 -16.23
N ARG A 157 -14.91 6.29 -15.62
CA ARG A 157 -16.19 6.73 -15.05
C ARG A 157 -16.04 7.47 -13.71
N LEU A 158 -14.84 7.54 -13.14
CA LEU A 158 -14.58 8.30 -11.92
C LEU A 158 -14.37 9.77 -12.25
N GLN A 159 -15.08 10.67 -11.55
CA GLN A 159 -15.03 12.11 -11.82
C GLN A 159 -13.65 12.72 -11.53
N THR A 160 -12.92 12.19 -10.54
CA THR A 160 -11.58 12.68 -10.16
C THR A 160 -10.64 11.50 -9.94
N LEU A 161 -9.86 11.14 -10.96
CA LEU A 161 -8.89 10.07 -10.85
C LEU A 161 -7.52 10.64 -10.42
N ASP A 162 -7.11 10.35 -9.18
CA ASP A 162 -5.77 10.70 -8.71
C ASP A 162 -4.70 9.74 -9.29
N GLU A 163 -3.53 10.27 -9.63
CA GLU A 163 -2.41 9.46 -10.14
C GLU A 163 -1.91 8.47 -9.08
N SER A 164 -2.10 8.77 -7.79
CA SER A 164 -1.82 7.81 -6.72
C SER A 164 -2.71 6.57 -6.81
N CYS A 165 -4.00 6.73 -7.13
CA CYS A 165 -4.95 5.64 -7.33
C CYS A 165 -4.61 4.83 -8.57
N VAL A 166 -4.17 5.49 -9.65
CA VAL A 166 -3.69 4.80 -10.86
C VAL A 166 -2.48 3.94 -10.54
N SER A 167 -1.47 4.51 -9.87
CA SER A 167 -0.26 3.81 -9.44
C SER A 167 -0.58 2.61 -8.54
N ALA A 168 -1.45 2.80 -7.54
CA ALA A 168 -1.89 1.73 -6.66
C ALA A 168 -2.61 0.60 -7.42
N THR A 169 -3.46 0.94 -8.40
CA THR A 169 -4.17 -0.05 -9.21
C THR A 169 -3.23 -0.79 -10.16
N ILE A 170 -2.20 -0.13 -10.69
CA ILE A 170 -1.17 -0.78 -11.51
C ILE A 170 -0.42 -1.86 -10.71
N ASN A 171 -0.20 -1.66 -9.41
CA ASN A 171 0.44 -2.68 -8.57
C ASN A 171 -0.37 -3.99 -8.51
N LEU A 172 -1.68 -3.96 -8.73
CA LEU A 172 -2.53 -5.16 -8.84
C LEU A 172 -2.28 -5.97 -10.12
N PHE A 173 -1.45 -5.49 -11.06
CA PHE A 173 -0.95 -6.32 -12.15
C PHE A 173 0.20 -7.24 -11.70
N SER A 174 0.68 -7.10 -10.46
CA SER A 174 1.57 -8.07 -9.82
C SER A 174 0.79 -9.20 -9.17
N VAL A 175 1.23 -10.43 -9.41
CA VAL A 175 0.65 -11.64 -8.80
C VAL A 175 0.80 -11.61 -7.29
N ASP A 176 1.95 -11.16 -6.76
CA ASP A 176 2.17 -11.10 -5.31
C ASP A 176 1.24 -10.10 -4.63
N CYS A 177 1.10 -8.90 -5.22
CA CYS A 177 0.21 -7.86 -4.69
C CYS A 177 -1.25 -8.32 -4.73
N THR A 178 -1.67 -8.90 -5.84
CA THR A 178 -3.02 -9.48 -6.00
C THR A 178 -3.27 -10.60 -5.00
N ALA A 179 -2.34 -11.55 -4.87
CA ALA A 179 -2.50 -12.68 -3.98
C ALA A 179 -2.68 -12.21 -2.53
N ASN A 180 -1.89 -11.22 -2.10
CA ASN A 180 -2.03 -10.60 -0.78
C ASN A 180 -3.37 -9.88 -0.62
N ALA A 181 -3.77 -9.05 -1.59
CA ALA A 181 -5.05 -8.33 -1.55
C ALA A 181 -6.25 -9.29 -1.51
N MET A 182 -6.26 -10.30 -2.39
CA MET A 182 -7.32 -11.32 -2.42
C MET A 182 -7.33 -12.16 -1.15
N TYR A 183 -6.16 -12.48 -0.58
CA TYR A 183 -6.09 -13.21 0.67
C TYR A 183 -6.69 -12.40 1.83
N MET A 184 -6.32 -11.13 2.00
CA MET A 184 -6.89 -10.24 3.01
C MET A 184 -8.41 -10.14 2.86
N GLY A 185 -8.90 -9.84 1.64
CA GLY A 185 -10.33 -9.77 1.39
C GLY A 185 -11.05 -11.12 1.64
N SER A 186 -10.42 -12.26 1.34
CA SER A 186 -11.00 -13.57 1.63
C SER A 186 -11.10 -13.86 3.14
N GLN A 187 -10.14 -13.39 3.93
CA GLN A 187 -10.16 -13.54 5.38
C GLN A 187 -11.25 -12.67 5.99
N GLU A 188 -11.37 -11.42 5.57
CA GLU A 188 -12.44 -10.52 6.04
C GLU A 188 -13.83 -11.09 5.75
N MET A 189 -14.05 -11.69 4.57
CA MET A 189 -15.32 -12.34 4.23
C MET A 189 -15.72 -13.48 5.17
N VAL A 190 -14.75 -14.15 5.80
CA VAL A 190 -14.98 -15.29 6.71
C VAL A 190 -15.01 -14.84 8.18
N GLN A 191 -14.27 -13.79 8.52
CA GLN A 191 -14.10 -13.34 9.90
C GLN A 191 -15.13 -12.28 10.30
N VAL A 192 -15.55 -11.41 9.38
CA VAL A 192 -16.51 -10.33 9.65
C VAL A 192 -17.94 -10.88 9.57
N MET A 193 -18.32 -11.60 10.61
CA MET A 193 -19.60 -12.29 10.72
C MET A 193 -20.57 -11.49 11.58
N ASP A 194 -20.23 -11.29 12.85
CA ASP A 194 -21.08 -10.64 13.84
C ASP A 194 -20.42 -9.38 14.40
N ARG A 195 -21.25 -8.39 14.68
CA ARG A 195 -20.85 -7.14 15.32
C ARG A 195 -20.47 -7.36 16.78
N ASP A 196 -19.40 -6.72 17.24
CA ASP A 196 -19.06 -6.68 18.66
C ASP A 196 -19.96 -5.68 19.41
N ASN A 197 -21.13 -6.17 19.83
CA ASN A 197 -22.11 -5.36 20.55
C ASN A 197 -21.61 -4.88 21.92
N ALA A 198 -20.77 -5.67 22.60
CA ALA A 198 -20.29 -5.33 23.94
C ALA A 198 -19.37 -4.11 23.89
N THR A 199 -18.39 -4.13 23.00
CA THR A 199 -17.46 -3.02 22.81
C THR A 199 -18.18 -1.75 22.34
N ILE A 200 -19.15 -1.89 21.43
CA ILE A 200 -19.94 -0.74 20.95
C ILE A 200 -20.78 -0.17 22.09
N GLN A 201 -21.45 -1.01 22.89
CA GLN A 201 -22.28 -0.54 24.00
C GLN A 201 -21.47 0.26 25.04
N GLU A 202 -20.28 -0.25 25.39
CA GLU A 202 -19.38 0.39 26.35
C GLU A 202 -18.86 1.75 25.84
N ASN A 203 -18.65 1.87 24.53
CA ASN A 203 -18.00 3.05 23.93
C ASN A 203 -18.92 3.90 23.06
N GLN A 204 -20.24 3.65 23.04
CA GLN A 204 -21.18 4.25 22.09
C GLN A 204 -21.10 5.78 22.01
N GLU A 205 -20.90 6.46 23.15
CA GLU A 205 -20.77 7.92 23.20
C GLU A 205 -19.52 8.45 22.50
N LYS A 206 -18.52 7.60 22.24
CA LYS A 206 -17.29 7.92 21.51
C LYS A 206 -17.35 7.54 20.03
N LEU A 207 -18.38 6.83 19.59
CA LEU A 207 -18.46 6.28 18.24
C LEU A 207 -19.30 7.16 17.33
N ILE A 208 -18.80 7.40 16.13
CA ILE A 208 -19.55 7.98 15.02
C ILE A 208 -19.62 6.93 13.91
N PHE A 209 -20.82 6.46 13.58
CA PHE A 209 -21.05 5.55 12.47
C PHE A 209 -21.59 6.33 11.28
N TYR A 210 -20.95 6.17 10.13
CA TYR A 210 -21.35 6.82 8.89
C TYR A 210 -21.66 5.78 7.81
N TYR A 211 -22.93 5.72 7.40
CA TYR A 211 -23.44 4.82 6.37
C TYR A 211 -23.79 5.57 5.09
N GLY A 212 -23.77 4.87 3.96
CA GLY A 212 -24.27 5.38 2.67
C GLY A 212 -25.59 4.73 2.27
N GLU A 213 -26.49 5.50 1.70
CA GLU A 213 -27.79 5.01 1.20
C GLU A 213 -27.62 3.96 0.08
N ASN A 214 -26.59 4.11 -0.75
CA ASN A 214 -26.29 3.24 -1.88
C ASN A 214 -25.08 2.31 -1.64
N ASP A 215 -24.75 2.03 -0.38
CA ASP A 215 -23.64 1.14 -0.04
C ASP A 215 -24.04 -0.33 -0.15
N ASN A 216 -23.40 -1.05 -1.07
CA ASN A 216 -23.63 -2.48 -1.30
C ASN A 216 -22.84 -3.39 -0.34
N TRP A 217 -21.93 -2.84 0.47
CA TRP A 217 -21.23 -3.56 1.54
C TRP A 217 -21.98 -3.46 2.86
N CYS A 218 -22.55 -2.28 3.13
CA CYS A 218 -23.27 -1.98 4.37
C CYS A 218 -24.66 -1.40 4.03
N PRO A 219 -25.65 -2.24 3.68
CA PRO A 219 -26.96 -1.78 3.26
C PRO A 219 -27.66 -0.98 4.37
N VAL A 220 -28.63 -0.14 3.99
CA VAL A 220 -29.40 0.73 4.91
C VAL A 220 -30.01 -0.03 6.09
N GLN A 221 -30.33 -1.32 5.90
CA GLN A 221 -30.76 -2.19 7.00
C GLN A 221 -29.78 -2.19 8.19
N TYR A 222 -28.47 -2.20 7.94
CA TYR A 222 -27.46 -2.22 9.00
C TYR A 222 -27.41 -0.89 9.75
N TYR A 223 -27.65 0.23 9.04
CA TYR A 223 -27.83 1.55 9.66
C TYR A 223 -29.02 1.55 10.64
N GLU A 224 -30.18 1.04 10.20
CA GLU A 224 -31.39 1.00 11.05
C GLU A 224 -31.21 0.09 12.27
N GLU A 225 -30.53 -1.05 12.11
CA GLU A 225 -30.20 -1.96 13.20
C GLU A 225 -29.25 -1.30 14.21
N ILE A 226 -28.15 -0.68 13.76
CA ILE A 226 -27.24 0.05 14.67
C ILE A 226 -27.95 1.19 15.40
N LYS A 227 -28.83 1.92 14.72
CA LYS A 227 -29.61 3.03 15.30
C LYS A 227 -30.58 2.57 16.36
N ARG A 228 -31.23 1.42 16.14
CA ARG A 228 -32.12 0.81 17.12
C ARG A 228 -31.34 0.28 18.34
N ASP A 229 -30.22 -0.38 18.10
CA ASP A 229 -29.51 -1.13 19.13
C ASP A 229 -28.62 -0.22 20.00
N PHE A 230 -28.09 0.88 19.45
CA PHE A 230 -27.18 1.81 20.13
C PHE A 230 -27.62 3.29 20.02
N PRO A 231 -28.73 3.68 20.66
CA PRO A 231 -29.32 5.00 20.47
C PRO A 231 -28.46 6.18 20.97
N LYS A 232 -27.43 5.93 21.80
CA LYS A 232 -26.51 7.00 22.24
C LYS A 232 -25.31 7.20 21.31
N ALA A 233 -25.09 6.30 20.35
CA ALA A 233 -24.06 6.49 19.35
C ALA A 233 -24.47 7.55 18.32
N ASP A 234 -23.50 8.25 17.75
CA ASP A 234 -23.74 9.22 16.69
C ASP A 234 -23.82 8.47 15.34
N ILE A 235 -25.02 8.28 14.82
CA ILE A 235 -25.27 7.40 13.67
C ILE A 235 -25.86 8.21 12.52
N ARG A 236 -25.14 8.25 11.41
CA ARG A 236 -25.40 9.14 10.28
C ARG A 236 -25.58 8.34 9.00
N LEU A 237 -26.56 8.74 8.19
CA LEU A 237 -26.82 8.19 6.87
C LEU A 237 -26.57 9.26 5.80
N CYS A 238 -25.80 8.91 4.77
CA CYS A 238 -25.46 9.80 3.66
C CYS A 238 -26.33 9.52 2.44
N ASN A 239 -27.01 10.57 1.97
CA ASN A 239 -27.78 10.58 0.73
C ASN A 239 -27.04 11.26 -0.43
N LYS A 240 -25.77 11.66 -0.25
CA LYS A 240 -24.96 12.35 -1.28
C LYS A 240 -24.45 11.42 -2.39
N GLY A 241 -24.86 10.15 -2.39
CA GLY A 241 -24.42 9.16 -3.38
C GLY A 241 -22.94 8.77 -3.29
N ILE A 242 -22.28 9.02 -2.15
CA ILE A 242 -20.88 8.64 -1.93
C ILE A 242 -20.79 7.10 -1.88
N ARG A 243 -19.92 6.54 -2.71
CA ARG A 243 -19.69 5.10 -2.80
C ARG A 243 -18.82 4.62 -1.65
N HIS A 244 -18.90 3.34 -1.30
CA HIS A 244 -18.04 2.72 -0.29
C HIS A 244 -16.54 2.93 -0.55
N ALA A 245 -16.13 2.81 -1.82
CA ALA A 245 -14.77 3.11 -2.26
C ALA A 245 -14.54 4.63 -2.46
N PHE A 246 -14.99 5.44 -1.49
CA PHE A 246 -14.97 6.91 -1.55
C PHE A 246 -13.56 7.48 -1.74
N VAL A 247 -12.51 6.74 -1.35
CA VAL A 247 -11.11 7.13 -1.54
C VAL A 247 -10.77 7.36 -3.02
N LEU A 248 -11.51 6.73 -3.94
CA LEU A 248 -11.25 6.83 -5.37
C LEU A 248 -11.77 8.11 -6.03
N ASP A 249 -12.78 8.78 -5.45
CA ASP A 249 -13.45 9.93 -6.08
C ASP A 249 -14.02 10.98 -5.12
N ALA A 250 -14.35 10.62 -3.88
CA ALA A 250 -14.98 11.51 -2.90
C ALA A 250 -14.12 11.74 -1.63
N GLY A 251 -12.83 11.40 -1.66
CA GLY A 251 -11.94 11.48 -0.50
C GLY A 251 -11.87 12.88 0.11
N ARG A 252 -11.87 13.92 -0.73
CA ARG A 252 -11.88 15.32 -0.27
C ARG A 252 -13.17 15.69 0.45
N ASP A 253 -14.32 15.29 -0.09
CA ASP A 253 -15.63 15.60 0.50
C ASP A 253 -15.81 14.90 1.84
N VAL A 254 -15.38 13.63 1.93
CA VAL A 254 -15.41 12.88 3.18
C VAL A 254 -14.46 13.49 4.21
N ALA A 255 -13.26 13.91 3.81
CA ALA A 255 -12.31 14.56 4.71
C ALA A 255 -12.83 15.91 5.26
N LEU A 256 -13.44 16.75 4.41
CA LEU A 256 -14.04 18.02 4.83
C LEU A 256 -15.19 17.77 5.82
N MET A 257 -16.06 16.84 5.49
CA MET A 257 -17.18 16.44 6.34
C MET A 257 -16.71 15.93 7.71
N MET A 258 -15.71 15.05 7.75
CA MET A 258 -15.11 14.58 9.02
C MET A 258 -14.49 15.73 9.82
N THR A 259 -13.80 16.65 9.15
CA THR A 259 -13.17 17.80 9.80
C THR A 259 -14.21 18.65 10.53
N GLU A 260 -15.35 18.93 9.90
CA GLU A 260 -16.46 19.65 10.53
C GLU A 260 -17.00 18.93 11.78
N TRP A 261 -17.07 17.60 11.75
CA TRP A 261 -17.56 16.81 12.88
C TRP A 261 -16.59 16.85 14.05
N LEU A 262 -15.30 16.68 13.77
CA LEU A 262 -14.25 16.68 14.77
C LEU A 262 -14.04 18.08 15.36
N GLN A 263 -14.19 19.15 14.58
CA GLN A 263 -14.13 20.52 15.11
C GLN A 263 -15.22 20.77 16.16
N LYS A 264 -16.44 20.29 15.95
CA LYS A 264 -17.53 20.40 16.94
C LYS A 264 -17.18 19.69 18.25
N VAL A 265 -16.54 18.53 18.16
CA VAL A 265 -16.08 17.76 19.32
C VAL A 265 -14.98 18.52 20.06
N LEU A 266 -13.99 19.05 19.33
CA LEU A 266 -12.87 19.80 19.91
C LEU A 266 -13.33 21.09 20.58
N HIS A 267 -14.36 21.76 20.06
CA HIS A 267 -14.94 22.96 20.70
C HIS A 267 -15.82 22.64 21.93
N SER A 268 -16.19 21.38 22.14
CA SER A 268 -17.00 20.94 23.29
C SER A 268 -16.17 20.45 24.48
N LEU A 269 -14.83 20.47 24.35
CA LEU A 269 -13.86 20.16 25.41
C LEU A 269 -13.49 21.43 26.19
#